data_AF-A0A2X0M494-F1
#
_entry.id   AF-A0A2X0M494-F1
#
_cell.length_a   1.000
_cell.length_b   1.000
_cell.length_c   1.000
_cell.angle_alpha   90.00
_cell.angle_beta   90.00
_cell.angle_gamma   90.00
#
_symmetry.space_group_name_H-M   'P 1'
#
loop_
_entity.id
_entity.type
_entity.pdbx_description
1 polymer ?
#
loop_
_entity_poly.entity_id
_entity_poly.type
_entity_poly.pdbx_seq_one_letter_code
_entity_poly.pdbx_strand_id
1 'polypeptide(L)'
;MKVTVVLTAALALASGVDVATAATFSSKQVKQLTGKNFKRLVQGSPKLTLAAFFAPWCGYCKKLGPEYDRAAENLKGLVNLVAVDCDAEENKFFCAAEGVQGFPTLKVYPGGSAPPSSYDGAREAKPMVDYLTARMPTFVKRATALQEVEALKAKAQDKPISLLFTAAASVTPMYKALSADFHKTLDFYAAREAKVGKEAMALFGVDKVPALLVLDGDKVTKYDGPLKYDALNAWLKPFATKKGKKDEL
;
A
#
# COMPACT_ATOMS: atom_id res chain seq x y z
N MET A 1 -42.66 -43.65 -40.06
CA MET A 1 -42.20 -43.16 -38.73
C MET A 1 -41.28 -41.97 -38.96
N LYS A 2 -41.72 -40.75 -38.63
CA LYS A 2 -40.87 -39.55 -38.61
C LYS A 2 -40.70 -39.14 -37.15
N VAL A 3 -39.47 -39.22 -36.64
CA VAL A 3 -39.13 -38.81 -35.28
C VAL A 3 -38.82 -37.31 -35.33
N THR A 4 -39.69 -36.49 -34.77
CA THR A 4 -39.44 -35.06 -34.57
C THR A 4 -38.76 -34.89 -33.23
N VAL A 5 -37.46 -34.61 -33.25
CA VAL A 5 -36.68 -34.24 -32.06
C VAL A 5 -36.94 -32.76 -31.78
N VAL A 6 -37.61 -32.46 -30.68
CA VAL A 6 -37.78 -31.08 -30.18
C VAL A 6 -36.55 -30.73 -29.37
N LEU A 7 -35.73 -29.82 -29.89
CA LEU A 7 -34.53 -29.31 -29.23
C LEU A 7 -34.96 -28.20 -28.24
N THR A 8 -35.02 -28.51 -26.95
CA THR A 8 -35.18 -27.50 -25.89
C THR A 8 -33.84 -26.83 -25.64
N ALA A 9 -33.72 -25.56 -26.04
CA ALA A 9 -32.57 -24.73 -25.68
C ALA A 9 -32.67 -24.37 -24.18
N ALA A 10 -31.81 -24.96 -23.37
CA ALA A 10 -31.61 -24.55 -21.98
C ALA A 10 -30.84 -23.22 -21.98
N LEU A 11 -31.51 -22.14 -21.57
CA LEU A 11 -30.89 -20.84 -21.35
C LEU A 11 -30.02 -20.94 -20.09
N ALA A 12 -28.70 -21.06 -20.28
CA ALA A 12 -27.75 -21.02 -19.19
C ALA A 12 -27.76 -19.62 -18.55
N LEU A 13 -28.28 -19.52 -17.33
CA LEU A 13 -28.13 -18.34 -16.47
C LEU A 13 -26.64 -18.20 -16.12
N ALA A 14 -25.94 -17.35 -16.84
CA ALA A 14 -24.63 -16.88 -16.42
C ALA A 14 -24.80 -16.17 -15.07
N SER A 15 -24.13 -16.70 -14.04
CA SER A 15 -24.06 -16.12 -12.69
C SER A 15 -23.62 -14.66 -12.80
N GLY A 16 -24.58 -13.76 -12.60
CA GLY A 16 -24.36 -12.32 -12.61
C GLY A 16 -23.38 -11.96 -11.50
N VAL A 17 -22.27 -11.36 -11.89
CA VAL A 17 -21.54 -10.51 -10.95
C VAL A 17 -22.43 -9.28 -10.79
N ASP A 18 -23.05 -9.09 -9.63
CA ASP A 18 -23.98 -7.99 -9.38
C ASP A 18 -23.35 -6.65 -9.77
N VAL A 19 -23.91 -6.02 -10.80
CA VAL A 19 -23.45 -4.74 -11.38
C VAL A 19 -23.50 -3.60 -10.34
N ALA A 20 -24.27 -3.77 -9.27
CA ALA A 20 -24.49 -2.78 -8.22
C ALA A 20 -23.25 -2.49 -7.35
N THR A 21 -22.37 -3.47 -7.12
CA THR A 21 -21.20 -3.32 -6.24
C THR A 21 -20.11 -2.45 -6.88
N ALA A 22 -19.93 -2.58 -8.20
CA ALA A 22 -19.00 -1.77 -8.98
C ALA A 22 -19.43 -0.29 -9.13
N ALA A 23 -20.70 0.03 -8.83
CA ALA A 23 -21.24 1.37 -9.03
C ALA A 23 -20.96 2.35 -7.86
N THR A 24 -20.66 1.85 -6.65
CA THR A 24 -20.44 2.73 -5.48
C THR A 24 -18.99 3.22 -5.39
N PHE A 25 -18.02 2.36 -5.74
CA PHE A 25 -16.60 2.71 -5.83
C PHE A 25 -16.06 2.20 -7.16
N SER A 26 -15.74 3.12 -8.05
CA SER A 26 -15.47 2.88 -9.46
C SER A 26 -13.99 2.97 -9.83
N SER A 27 -13.17 3.56 -8.96
CA SER A 27 -11.72 3.65 -9.19
C SER A 27 -11.08 2.27 -9.14
N LYS A 28 -10.16 2.01 -10.09
CA LYS A 28 -9.33 0.80 -10.08
C LYS A 28 -8.38 0.75 -8.88
N GLN A 29 -8.19 1.85 -8.15
CA GLN A 29 -7.38 1.92 -6.94
C GLN A 29 -8.14 1.47 -5.69
N VAL A 30 -9.47 1.36 -5.75
CA VAL A 30 -10.28 0.78 -4.68
C VAL A 30 -10.44 -0.71 -4.92
N LYS A 31 -9.83 -1.53 -4.05
CA LYS A 31 -9.92 -2.99 -4.15
C LYS A 31 -11.21 -3.48 -3.48
N GLN A 32 -12.09 -4.11 -4.25
CA GLN A 32 -13.25 -4.81 -3.70
C GLN A 32 -12.80 -6.11 -3.06
N LEU A 33 -13.05 -6.26 -1.75
CA LEU A 33 -12.62 -7.38 -0.94
C LEU A 33 -13.83 -8.12 -0.35
N THR A 34 -13.58 -9.35 0.07
CA THR A 34 -14.54 -10.18 0.80
C THR A 34 -13.92 -10.64 2.10
N GLY A 35 -14.73 -11.14 3.04
CA GLY A 35 -14.22 -11.67 4.31
C GLY A 35 -13.12 -12.73 4.13
N LYS A 36 -13.18 -13.51 3.05
CA LYS A 36 -12.21 -14.58 2.72
C LYS A 36 -10.80 -14.04 2.42
N ASN A 37 -10.68 -12.86 1.81
CA ASN A 37 -9.39 -12.30 1.40
C ASN A 37 -8.92 -11.11 2.24
N PHE A 38 -9.81 -10.54 3.07
CA PHE A 38 -9.55 -9.35 3.87
C PHE A 38 -8.35 -9.52 4.81
N LYS A 39 -8.33 -10.60 5.61
CA LYS A 39 -7.23 -10.87 6.54
C LYS A 39 -5.86 -10.89 5.84
N ARG A 40 -5.75 -11.59 4.72
CA ARG A 40 -4.48 -11.68 3.96
C ARG A 40 -4.07 -10.34 3.37
N LEU A 41 -5.00 -9.62 2.76
CA LEU A 41 -4.70 -8.42 1.96
C LEU A 41 -4.64 -7.13 2.79
N VAL A 42 -5.30 -7.09 3.94
CA VAL A 42 -5.36 -5.92 4.84
C VAL A 42 -4.54 -6.17 6.09
N GLN A 43 -4.93 -7.15 6.93
CA GLN A 43 -4.25 -7.39 8.21
C GLN A 43 -2.83 -7.96 8.03
N GLY A 44 -2.59 -8.71 6.95
CA GLY A 44 -1.25 -9.17 6.57
C GLY A 44 -0.39 -8.12 5.86
N SER A 45 -0.95 -6.94 5.55
CA SER A 45 -0.23 -5.89 4.85
C SER A 45 0.66 -5.09 5.79
N PRO A 46 1.90 -4.75 5.40
CA PRO A 46 2.71 -3.76 6.12
C PRO A 46 2.25 -2.32 5.85
N LYS A 47 1.35 -2.10 4.90
CA LYS A 47 0.84 -0.78 4.54
C LYS A 47 -0.40 -0.42 5.33
N LEU A 48 -0.51 0.89 5.60
CA LEU A 48 -1.75 1.50 6.04
C LEU A 48 -2.85 1.19 5.02
N THR A 49 -4.02 0.81 5.52
CA THR A 49 -5.21 0.54 4.70
C THR A 49 -6.41 1.28 5.27
N LEU A 50 -7.15 1.99 4.43
CA LEU A 50 -8.49 2.48 4.76
C LEU A 50 -9.50 1.51 4.14
N ALA A 51 -10.38 0.94 4.95
CA ALA A 51 -11.46 0.08 4.48
C ALA A 51 -12.82 0.76 4.60
N ALA A 52 -13.60 0.72 3.53
CA ALA A 52 -14.99 1.15 3.49
C ALA A 52 -15.93 -0.06 3.54
N PHE A 53 -16.69 -0.17 4.63
CA PHE A 53 -17.77 -1.13 4.78
C PHE A 53 -19.08 -0.45 4.39
N PHE A 54 -19.76 -0.98 3.38
CA PHE A 54 -20.87 -0.29 2.73
C PHE A 54 -22.00 -1.25 2.31
N ALA A 55 -23.08 -0.68 1.79
CA ALA A 55 -24.12 -1.39 1.06
C ALA A 55 -24.47 -0.60 -0.22
N PRO A 56 -24.78 -1.24 -1.36
CA PRO A 56 -24.97 -0.56 -2.64
C PRO A 56 -26.23 0.31 -2.68
N TRP A 57 -27.24 0.00 -1.87
CA TRP A 57 -28.48 0.78 -1.76
C TRP A 57 -28.34 2.02 -0.86
N CYS A 58 -27.28 2.12 -0.05
CA CYS A 58 -27.11 3.17 0.94
C CYS A 58 -26.77 4.53 0.29
N GLY A 59 -27.64 5.53 0.49
CA GLY A 59 -27.48 6.87 -0.09
C GLY A 59 -26.22 7.61 0.37
N TYR A 60 -25.82 7.47 1.64
CA TYR A 60 -24.57 8.04 2.14
C TYR A 60 -23.32 7.38 1.55
N CYS A 61 -23.42 6.10 1.20
CA CYS A 61 -22.35 5.34 0.57
C CYS A 61 -22.14 5.83 -0.87
N LYS A 62 -23.23 6.07 -1.61
CA LYS A 62 -23.19 6.68 -2.94
C LYS A 62 -22.59 8.10 -2.92
N LYS A 63 -22.86 8.89 -1.87
CA LYS A 63 -22.24 10.21 -1.69
C LYS A 63 -20.74 10.14 -1.36
N LEU A 64 -20.32 9.14 -0.60
CA LEU A 64 -18.90 8.91 -0.27
C LEU A 64 -18.09 8.44 -1.49
N GLY A 65 -18.69 7.63 -2.36
CA GLY A 65 -18.04 6.99 -3.52
C GLY A 65 -17.06 7.88 -4.29
N PRO A 66 -17.49 9.03 -4.84
CA PRO A 66 -16.62 9.92 -5.61
C PRO A 66 -15.42 10.48 -4.84
N GLU A 67 -15.61 10.82 -3.56
CA GLU A 67 -14.54 11.35 -2.71
C GLU A 67 -13.56 10.25 -2.29
N TYR A 68 -14.06 9.03 -2.05
CA TYR A 68 -13.25 7.87 -1.74
C TYR A 68 -12.42 7.42 -2.96
N ASP A 69 -13.02 7.39 -4.15
CA ASP A 69 -12.32 7.13 -5.41
C ASP A 69 -11.22 8.18 -5.67
N ARG A 70 -11.52 9.47 -5.48
CA ARG A 70 -10.53 10.54 -5.62
C ARG A 70 -9.40 10.40 -4.59
N ALA A 71 -9.69 10.03 -3.35
CA ALA A 71 -8.66 9.72 -2.36
C ALA A 71 -7.81 8.52 -2.79
N ALA A 72 -8.41 7.48 -3.37
CA ALA A 72 -7.73 6.29 -3.85
C ALA A 72 -6.71 6.62 -4.95
N GLU A 73 -7.09 7.48 -5.90
CA GLU A 73 -6.18 7.95 -6.95
C GLU A 73 -5.01 8.77 -6.38
N ASN A 74 -5.28 9.68 -5.43
CA ASN A 74 -4.24 10.49 -4.78
C ASN A 74 -3.27 9.65 -3.91
N LEU A 75 -3.75 8.52 -3.38
CA LEU A 75 -2.99 7.63 -2.52
C LEU A 75 -2.42 6.42 -3.25
N LYS A 76 -2.51 6.38 -4.59
CA LYS A 76 -2.03 5.28 -5.42
C LYS A 76 -0.61 4.88 -5.02
N GLY A 77 -0.46 3.61 -4.64
CA GLY A 77 0.81 3.04 -4.21
C GLY A 77 1.25 3.40 -2.79
N LEU A 78 0.68 4.44 -2.17
CA LEU A 78 1.04 4.91 -0.84
C LEU A 78 0.26 4.20 0.27
N VAL A 79 -1.07 4.15 0.13
CA VAL A 79 -2.01 3.60 1.10
C VAL A 79 -2.97 2.70 0.35
N ASN A 80 -3.39 1.57 0.95
CA ASN A 80 -4.41 0.74 0.34
C ASN A 80 -5.81 1.34 0.63
N LEU A 81 -6.65 1.40 -0.39
CA LEU A 81 -8.07 1.69 -0.22
C LEU A 81 -8.85 0.45 -0.66
N VAL A 82 -9.73 -0.01 0.21
CA VAL A 82 -10.48 -1.25 0.00
C VAL A 82 -11.95 -1.03 0.35
N ALA A 83 -12.84 -1.72 -0.33
CA ALA A 83 -14.26 -1.68 -0.05
C ALA A 83 -14.80 -3.10 0.14
N VAL A 84 -15.74 -3.25 1.07
CA VAL A 84 -16.42 -4.50 1.38
C VAL A 84 -17.92 -4.24 1.38
N ASP A 85 -18.62 -4.89 0.46
CA ASP A 85 -20.08 -4.88 0.40
C ASP A 85 -20.64 -5.79 1.48
N CYS A 86 -21.24 -5.20 2.51
CA CYS A 86 -21.83 -5.89 3.65
C CYS A 86 -23.27 -6.33 3.41
N ASP A 87 -23.89 -5.95 2.28
CA ASP A 87 -25.21 -6.43 1.87
C ASP A 87 -25.10 -7.82 1.23
N ALA A 88 -23.97 -8.10 0.57
CA ALA A 88 -23.65 -9.40 0.01
C ALA A 88 -23.61 -10.49 1.09
N GLU A 89 -24.34 -11.59 0.89
CA GLU A 89 -24.50 -12.68 1.86
C GLU A 89 -23.16 -13.23 2.39
N GLU A 90 -22.15 -13.35 1.51
CA GLU A 90 -20.84 -13.88 1.89
C GLU A 90 -20.03 -12.97 2.82
N ASN A 91 -20.42 -11.71 2.97
CA ASN A 91 -19.73 -10.72 3.79
C ASN A 91 -20.48 -10.35 5.07
N LYS A 92 -21.78 -10.66 5.20
CA LYS A 92 -22.61 -10.27 6.36
C LYS A 92 -21.98 -10.64 7.70
N PHE A 93 -21.60 -11.92 7.86
CA PHE A 93 -20.96 -12.39 9.09
C PHE A 93 -19.62 -11.69 9.35
N PHE A 94 -18.82 -11.48 8.30
CA PHE A 94 -17.54 -10.79 8.41
C PHE A 94 -17.70 -9.33 8.82
N CYS A 95 -18.64 -8.59 8.21
CA CYS A 95 -18.92 -7.20 8.57
C CYS A 95 -19.43 -7.08 10.01
N ALA A 96 -20.30 -8.00 10.46
CA ALA A 96 -20.73 -8.06 11.86
C ALA A 96 -19.56 -8.32 12.81
N ALA A 97 -18.67 -9.26 12.48
CA ALA A 97 -17.45 -9.55 13.26
C ALA A 97 -16.45 -8.39 13.28
N GLU A 98 -16.40 -7.58 12.22
CA GLU A 98 -15.64 -6.33 12.18
C GLU A 98 -16.33 -5.17 12.94
N GLY A 99 -17.48 -5.41 13.58
CA GLY A 99 -18.19 -4.42 14.38
C GLY A 99 -18.92 -3.35 13.55
N VAL A 100 -19.27 -3.65 12.31
CA VAL A 100 -20.00 -2.70 11.45
C VAL A 100 -21.47 -2.63 11.87
N GLN A 101 -21.88 -1.47 12.40
CA GLN A 101 -23.25 -1.23 12.88
C GLN A 101 -24.09 -0.33 11.97
N GLY A 102 -23.46 0.26 10.94
CA GLY A 102 -24.09 1.19 10.02
C GLY A 102 -23.19 1.50 8.83
N PHE A 103 -23.74 2.21 7.85
CA PHE A 103 -23.04 2.46 6.59
C PHE A 103 -23.01 3.95 6.19
N PRO A 104 -21.92 4.41 5.54
CA PRO A 104 -20.65 3.70 5.43
C PRO A 104 -19.88 3.78 6.75
N THR A 105 -19.21 2.68 7.10
CA THR A 105 -18.24 2.62 8.21
C THR A 105 -16.83 2.60 7.61
N LEU A 106 -16.00 3.55 8.02
CA LEU A 106 -14.61 3.65 7.57
C LEU A 106 -13.68 3.19 8.71
N LYS A 107 -12.82 2.20 8.44
CA LYS A 107 -11.83 1.71 9.42
C LYS A 107 -10.42 1.80 8.87
N VAL A 108 -9.49 2.22 9.72
CA VAL A 108 -8.06 2.37 9.43
C VAL A 108 -7.34 1.17 10.02
N TYR A 109 -6.62 0.46 9.17
CA TYR A 109 -5.73 -0.64 9.55
C TYR A 109 -4.29 -0.12 9.42
N PRO A 110 -3.55 0.06 10.53
CA PRO A 110 -2.23 0.71 10.54
C PRO A 110 -1.15 -0.04 9.75
N GLY A 111 -1.37 -1.32 9.46
CA GLY A 111 -0.35 -2.24 8.95
C GLY A 111 0.45 -2.86 10.10
N GLY A 112 0.80 -4.14 9.99
CA GLY A 112 1.42 -4.89 11.08
C GLY A 112 0.45 -5.29 12.19
N SER A 113 0.88 -5.27 13.45
CA SER A 113 0.14 -5.83 14.59
C SER A 113 -0.73 -4.83 15.37
N ALA A 114 -0.67 -3.53 15.04
CA ALA A 114 -1.46 -2.54 15.74
C ALA A 114 -2.97 -2.70 15.43
N PRO A 115 -3.85 -2.51 16.42
CA PRO A 115 -5.28 -2.71 16.24
C PRO A 115 -5.87 -1.69 15.26
N PRO A 116 -6.92 -2.07 14.50
CA PRO A 116 -7.63 -1.12 13.66
C PRO A 116 -8.41 -0.10 14.50
N SER A 117 -8.65 1.07 13.92
CA SER A 117 -9.45 2.13 14.52
C SER A 117 -10.49 2.68 13.53
N SER A 118 -11.52 3.34 14.03
CA SER A 118 -12.47 4.06 13.18
C SER A 118 -11.81 5.29 12.54
N TYR A 119 -12.25 5.62 11.33
CA TYR A 119 -12.02 6.93 10.73
C TYR A 119 -13.24 7.82 10.96
N ASP A 120 -13.10 8.77 11.86
CA ASP A 120 -14.17 9.71 12.25
C ASP A 120 -13.96 11.11 11.65
N GLY A 121 -13.02 11.24 10.70
CA GLY A 121 -12.73 12.49 10.01
C GLY A 121 -13.75 12.85 8.92
N ALA A 122 -13.54 14.01 8.31
CA ALA A 122 -14.36 14.50 7.23
C ALA A 122 -14.24 13.61 5.97
N ARG A 123 -15.36 13.38 5.27
CA ARG A 123 -15.48 12.33 4.25
C ARG A 123 -15.17 12.81 2.82
N GLU A 124 -14.48 13.94 2.70
CA GLU A 124 -13.94 14.47 1.45
C GLU A 124 -12.53 13.92 1.18
N ALA A 125 -12.13 13.90 -0.09
CA ALA A 125 -10.90 13.28 -0.52
C ALA A 125 -9.66 13.86 0.17
N LYS A 126 -9.56 15.20 0.27
CA LYS A 126 -8.39 15.86 0.84
C LYS A 126 -8.19 15.55 2.33
N PRO A 127 -9.19 15.72 3.23
CA PRO A 127 -9.09 15.29 4.62
C PRO A 127 -8.71 13.81 4.79
N MET A 128 -9.23 12.91 3.97
CA MET A 128 -8.83 11.49 3.98
C MET A 128 -7.35 11.32 3.62
N VAL A 129 -6.89 11.95 2.53
CA VAL A 129 -5.49 11.89 2.08
C VAL A 129 -4.54 12.43 3.16
N ASP A 130 -4.84 13.60 3.72
CA ASP A 130 -4.01 14.24 4.75
C ASP A 130 -3.95 13.36 6.01
N TYR A 131 -5.09 12.82 6.45
CA TYR A 131 -5.15 11.95 7.63
C TYR A 131 -4.31 10.68 7.46
N LEU A 132 -4.44 10.02 6.30
CA LEU A 132 -3.80 8.75 6.02
C LEU A 132 -2.29 8.91 5.81
N THR A 133 -1.86 9.90 5.01
CA THR A 133 -0.43 10.14 4.75
C THR A 133 0.35 10.51 6.03
N ALA A 134 -0.28 11.22 6.96
CA ALA A 134 0.30 11.55 8.26
C ALA A 134 0.55 10.31 9.15
N ARG A 135 -0.26 9.26 8.98
CA ARG A 135 -0.26 8.06 9.84
C ARG A 135 0.36 6.83 9.18
N MET A 136 0.96 6.99 7.99
CA MET A 136 1.64 5.88 7.33
C MET A 136 2.76 5.32 8.22
N PRO A 137 2.83 3.99 8.39
CA PRO A 137 3.96 3.36 9.04
C PRO A 137 5.24 3.65 8.26
N THR A 138 6.37 3.57 8.94
CA THR A 138 7.68 3.76 8.33
C THR A 138 8.62 2.65 8.76
N PHE A 139 9.25 1.99 7.79
CA PHE A 139 10.35 1.06 8.01
C PHE A 139 11.70 1.72 7.66
N VAL A 140 11.68 3.03 7.41
CA VAL A 140 12.87 3.84 7.14
C VAL A 140 13.59 4.19 8.44
N LYS A 141 14.83 3.72 8.56
CA LYS A 141 15.77 4.09 9.63
C LYS A 141 16.45 5.41 9.26
N ARG A 142 16.79 6.23 10.25
CA ARG A 142 17.52 7.49 10.00
C ARG A 142 18.99 7.29 10.33
N ALA A 143 19.86 7.65 9.38
CA ALA A 143 21.27 7.86 9.66
C ALA A 143 21.47 9.34 9.96
N THR A 144 22.07 9.64 11.12
CA THR A 144 22.15 10.98 11.69
C THR A 144 23.57 11.48 11.90
N ALA A 145 24.57 10.64 11.64
CA ALA A 145 25.99 10.97 11.68
C ALA A 145 26.76 10.29 10.54
N LEU A 146 27.96 10.78 10.24
CA LEU A 146 28.87 10.23 9.23
C LEU A 146 29.14 8.73 9.47
N GLN A 147 29.47 8.36 10.70
CA GLN A 147 29.84 6.99 11.08
C GLN A 147 28.67 6.01 10.86
N GLU A 148 27.43 6.46 11.08
CA GLU A 148 26.26 5.62 10.82
C GLU A 148 26.06 5.36 9.33
N VAL A 149 26.38 6.34 8.48
CA VAL A 149 26.35 6.21 7.02
C VAL A 149 27.49 5.31 6.52
N GLU A 150 28.70 5.45 7.06
CA GLU A 150 29.84 4.56 6.78
C GLU A 150 29.52 3.11 7.10
N ALA A 151 28.93 2.86 8.28
CA ALA A 151 28.55 1.53 8.72
C ALA A 151 27.52 0.85 7.81
N LEU A 152 26.80 1.60 6.95
CA LEU A 152 25.87 1.00 5.99
C LEU A 152 26.58 0.14 4.93
N LYS A 153 27.84 0.41 4.59
CA LYS A 153 28.62 -0.41 3.64
C LYS A 153 28.82 -1.83 4.17
N ALA A 154 29.12 -1.97 5.46
CA ALA A 154 29.23 -3.28 6.11
C ALA A 154 27.86 -3.97 6.22
N LYS A 155 26.81 -3.24 6.60
CA LYS A 155 25.44 -3.81 6.71
C LYS A 155 24.88 -4.27 5.36
N ALA A 156 25.28 -3.62 4.26
CA ALA A 156 24.88 -4.00 2.92
C ALA A 156 25.40 -5.38 2.48
N GLN A 157 26.37 -5.95 3.20
CA GLN A 157 26.86 -7.32 2.97
C GLN A 157 25.83 -8.37 3.41
N ASP A 158 25.03 -8.08 4.44
CA ASP A 158 24.03 -9.02 4.97
C ASP A 158 22.67 -8.92 4.23
N LYS A 159 22.26 -7.68 3.92
CA LYS A 159 20.98 -7.40 3.26
C LYS A 159 21.11 -6.10 2.46
N PRO A 160 20.57 -6.04 1.23
CA PRO A 160 20.68 -4.83 0.43
C PRO A 160 19.94 -3.66 1.09
N ILE A 161 20.45 -2.45 0.88
CA ILE A 161 20.00 -1.21 1.53
C ILE A 161 19.60 -0.18 0.48
N SER A 162 18.38 0.33 0.55
CA SER A 162 17.99 1.59 -0.09
C SER A 162 18.42 2.75 0.80
N LEU A 163 19.28 3.63 0.30
CA LEU A 163 19.78 4.83 0.99
C LEU A 163 19.32 6.09 0.25
N LEU A 164 18.56 6.94 0.93
CA LEU A 164 18.16 8.24 0.44
C LEU A 164 18.93 9.36 1.15
N PHE A 165 19.77 10.08 0.43
CA PHE A 165 20.27 11.38 0.86
C PHE A 165 19.23 12.47 0.55
N THR A 166 18.92 13.33 1.52
CA THR A 166 17.86 14.33 1.38
C THR A 166 18.13 15.60 2.20
N ALA A 167 17.61 16.74 1.75
CA ALA A 167 17.56 17.96 2.56
C ALA A 167 16.34 17.97 3.52
N ALA A 168 15.30 17.19 3.22
CA ALA A 168 14.03 17.20 3.94
C ALA A 168 14.18 16.70 5.38
N ALA A 169 13.45 17.33 6.31
CA ALA A 169 13.44 16.93 7.71
C ALA A 169 12.62 15.64 7.94
N SER A 170 11.57 15.44 7.16
CA SER A 170 10.68 14.28 7.22
C SER A 170 10.91 13.33 6.05
N VAL A 171 10.67 12.04 6.30
CA VAL A 171 10.61 11.03 5.24
C VAL A 171 9.28 11.20 4.51
N THR A 172 9.35 11.27 3.18
CA THR A 172 8.15 11.47 2.34
C THR A 172 7.22 10.26 2.38
N PRO A 173 5.90 10.44 2.18
CA PRO A 173 4.94 9.33 2.07
C PRO A 173 5.37 8.27 1.05
N MET A 174 5.92 8.69 -0.09
CA MET A 174 6.44 7.79 -1.12
C MET A 174 7.54 6.87 -0.60
N TYR A 175 8.54 7.39 0.10
CA TYR A 175 9.63 6.57 0.60
C TYR A 175 9.18 5.67 1.76
N LYS A 176 8.24 6.14 2.60
CA LYS A 176 7.56 5.29 3.59
C LYS A 176 6.84 4.11 2.94
N ALA A 177 6.06 4.36 1.89
CA ALA A 177 5.32 3.32 1.17
C ALA A 177 6.24 2.26 0.57
N LEU A 178 7.33 2.69 -0.09
CA LEU A 178 8.35 1.79 -0.62
C LEU A 178 9.00 0.96 0.50
N SER A 179 9.31 1.60 1.63
CA SER A 179 9.86 0.86 2.79
C SER A 179 8.91 -0.22 3.31
N ALA A 180 7.60 0.01 3.26
CA ALA A 180 6.61 -0.99 3.63
C ALA A 180 6.53 -2.13 2.60
N ASP A 181 6.55 -1.83 1.30
CA ASP A 181 6.51 -2.86 0.25
C ASP A 181 7.69 -3.84 0.34
N PHE A 182 8.87 -3.34 0.67
CA PHE A 182 10.11 -4.09 0.65
C PHE A 182 10.67 -4.40 2.04
N HIS A 183 9.96 -4.12 3.13
CA HIS A 183 10.48 -4.20 4.52
C HIS A 183 11.20 -5.52 4.86
N LYS A 184 10.77 -6.65 4.26
CA LYS A 184 11.38 -7.96 4.48
C LYS A 184 12.63 -8.22 3.62
N THR A 185 12.74 -7.57 2.47
CA THR A 185 13.73 -7.91 1.42
C THR A 185 14.76 -6.82 1.17
N LEU A 186 14.50 -5.59 1.60
CA LEU A 186 15.39 -4.44 1.48
C LEU A 186 15.29 -3.57 2.73
N ASP A 187 16.43 -3.15 3.28
CA ASP A 187 16.47 -2.20 4.39
C ASP A 187 16.43 -0.77 3.86
N PHE A 188 15.69 0.12 4.53
CA PHE A 188 15.55 1.50 4.09
C PHE A 188 16.21 2.45 5.08
N TYR A 189 17.06 3.32 4.56
CA TYR A 189 17.72 4.39 5.30
C TYR A 189 17.46 5.74 4.63
N ALA A 190 17.34 6.78 5.46
CA ALA A 190 17.37 8.17 5.04
C ALA A 190 18.45 8.92 5.82
N ALA A 191 19.30 9.64 5.09
CA ALA A 191 20.39 10.45 5.62
C ALA A 191 20.15 11.91 5.24
N ARG A 192 19.99 12.77 6.25
CA ARG A 192 19.77 14.20 5.99
C ARG A 192 21.11 14.90 5.81
N GLU A 193 21.32 15.61 4.70
CA GLU A 193 22.59 16.30 4.40
C GLU A 193 23.05 17.18 5.58
N ALA A 194 22.15 17.99 6.15
CA ALA A 194 22.43 18.85 7.30
C ALA A 194 22.78 18.11 8.61
N LYS A 195 22.71 16.76 8.64
CA LYS A 195 23.06 15.92 9.80
C LYS A 195 24.30 15.07 9.54
N VAL A 196 24.42 14.50 8.34
CA VAL A 196 25.52 13.58 8.02
C VAL A 196 26.73 14.27 7.38
N GLY A 197 26.55 15.49 6.85
CA GLY A 197 27.61 16.26 6.20
C GLY A 197 27.91 15.82 4.76
N LYS A 198 28.66 16.66 4.04
CA LYS A 198 29.07 16.40 2.64
C LYS A 198 30.05 15.23 2.53
N GLU A 199 30.85 14.99 3.56
CA GLU A 199 31.78 13.88 3.65
C GLU A 199 31.04 12.53 3.52
N ALA A 200 29.92 12.37 4.23
CA ALA A 200 29.11 11.16 4.16
C ALA A 200 28.52 10.91 2.76
N MET A 201 28.16 11.98 2.06
CA MET A 201 27.65 11.91 0.68
C MET A 201 28.77 11.58 -0.32
N ALA A 202 29.96 12.16 -0.13
CA ALA A 202 31.13 11.94 -0.96
C ALA A 202 31.58 10.47 -0.97
N LEU A 203 31.37 9.73 0.13
CA LEU A 203 31.63 8.28 0.23
C LEU A 203 30.87 7.43 -0.82
N PHE A 204 29.80 7.98 -1.39
CA PHE A 204 28.97 7.37 -2.42
C PHE A 204 28.96 8.20 -3.72
N GLY A 205 29.84 9.20 -3.83
CA GLY A 205 29.92 10.12 -4.96
C GLY A 205 28.64 10.95 -5.15
N VAL A 206 27.95 11.31 -4.07
CA VAL A 206 26.75 12.16 -4.12
C VAL A 206 27.16 13.60 -3.88
N ASP A 207 26.81 14.49 -4.80
CA ASP A 207 27.08 15.94 -4.73
C ASP A 207 25.81 16.77 -4.50
N LYS A 208 24.64 16.22 -4.86
CA LYS A 208 23.34 16.89 -4.76
C LYS A 208 22.29 15.98 -4.14
N VAL A 209 21.30 16.60 -3.50
CA VAL A 209 20.12 15.92 -2.95
C VAL A 209 18.84 16.40 -3.65
N PRO A 210 17.77 15.57 -3.70
CA PRO A 210 17.72 14.19 -3.22
C PRO A 210 18.51 13.24 -4.12
N ALA A 211 19.19 12.27 -3.50
CA ALA A 211 19.87 11.19 -4.22
C ALA A 211 19.50 9.84 -3.59
N LEU A 212 18.98 8.93 -4.41
CA LEU A 212 18.61 7.59 -4.00
C LEU A 212 19.61 6.58 -4.54
N LEU A 213 20.06 5.67 -3.67
CA LEU A 213 21.00 4.62 -4.00
C LEU A 213 20.52 3.29 -3.46
N VAL A 214 20.98 2.20 -4.07
CA VAL A 214 20.99 0.87 -3.46
C VAL A 214 22.42 0.43 -3.23
N LEU A 215 22.68 -0.03 -2.01
CA LEU A 215 23.91 -0.71 -1.59
C LEU A 215 23.60 -2.22 -1.55
N ASP A 216 24.37 -3.03 -2.26
CA ASP A 216 24.21 -4.48 -2.34
C ASP A 216 25.60 -5.13 -2.34
N GLY A 217 26.03 -5.60 -1.17
CA GLY A 217 27.44 -5.88 -0.90
C GLY A 217 28.32 -4.66 -1.18
N ASP A 218 29.33 -4.83 -2.04
CA ASP A 218 30.23 -3.75 -2.45
C ASP A 218 29.67 -2.87 -3.58
N LYS A 219 28.54 -3.27 -4.18
CA LYS A 219 27.96 -2.55 -5.32
C LYS A 219 27.09 -1.40 -4.85
N VAL A 220 27.36 -0.22 -5.39
CA VAL A 220 26.53 0.99 -5.21
C VAL A 220 25.85 1.33 -6.53
N THR A 221 24.52 1.35 -6.56
CA THR A 221 23.74 1.71 -7.75
C THR A 221 22.91 2.96 -7.47
N LYS A 222 23.09 4.03 -8.26
CA LYS A 222 22.33 5.28 -8.16
C LYS A 222 21.05 5.21 -8.99
N TYR A 223 20.01 5.90 -8.52
CA TYR A 223 18.78 6.09 -9.27
C TYR A 223 18.71 7.49 -9.88
N ASP A 224 18.64 7.54 -11.20
CA ASP A 224 18.56 8.79 -11.98
C ASP A 224 17.17 8.97 -12.65
N GLY A 225 16.21 8.11 -12.31
CA GLY A 225 14.87 8.14 -12.89
C GLY A 225 13.87 9.07 -12.19
N PRO A 226 12.60 9.04 -12.62
CA PRO A 226 11.56 9.88 -12.03
C PRO A 226 11.28 9.53 -10.56
N LEU A 227 11.19 10.54 -9.69
CA LEU A 227 10.80 10.40 -8.28
C LEU A 227 9.29 10.17 -8.13
N LYS A 228 8.80 9.07 -8.71
CA LYS A 228 7.40 8.61 -8.66
C LYS A 228 7.37 7.19 -8.12
N TYR A 229 6.31 6.86 -7.37
CA TYR A 229 6.18 5.56 -6.71
C TYR A 229 6.35 4.38 -7.68
N ASP A 230 5.63 4.36 -8.81
CA ASP A 230 5.67 3.23 -9.76
C ASP A 230 7.07 3.01 -10.34
N ALA A 231 7.78 4.10 -10.68
CA ALA A 231 9.13 4.03 -11.26
C ALA A 231 10.16 3.55 -10.23
N LEU A 232 10.09 4.06 -9.00
CA LEU A 232 10.94 3.64 -7.89
C LEU A 232 10.66 2.21 -7.46
N ASN A 233 9.39 1.82 -7.35
CA ASN A 233 8.99 0.47 -7.00
C ASN A 233 9.52 -0.53 -8.05
N ALA A 234 9.37 -0.22 -9.33
CA ALA A 234 9.89 -1.06 -10.41
C ALA A 234 11.43 -1.16 -10.36
N TRP A 235 12.13 -0.05 -10.11
CA TRP A 235 13.58 -0.01 -10.02
C TRP A 235 14.13 -0.76 -8.79
N LEU A 236 13.43 -0.74 -7.66
CA LEU A 236 13.86 -1.42 -6.42
C LEU A 236 13.66 -2.94 -6.46
N LYS A 237 12.70 -3.45 -7.25
CA LYS A 237 12.36 -4.88 -7.32
C LYS A 237 13.55 -5.82 -7.57
N PRO A 238 14.47 -5.55 -8.52
CA PRO A 238 15.61 -6.44 -8.78
C PRO A 238 16.58 -6.57 -7.61
N PHE A 239 16.62 -5.59 -6.70
CA PHE A 239 17.51 -5.61 -5.52
C PHE A 239 16.89 -6.29 -4.30
N ALA A 240 15.58 -6.54 -4.32
CA ALA A 240 14.91 -7.24 -3.24
C ALA A 240 15.43 -8.69 -3.18
N THR A 241 15.95 -9.11 -2.03
CA THR A 241 16.39 -10.50 -1.85
C THR A 241 15.22 -11.45 -2.12
N LYS A 242 15.46 -12.47 -2.95
CA LYS A 242 14.46 -13.54 -3.13
C LYS A 242 14.28 -14.21 -1.77
N LYS A 243 13.06 -14.19 -1.24
CA LYS A 243 12.70 -14.94 -0.04
C LYS A 243 13.22 -16.37 -0.23
N GLY A 244 14.15 -16.80 0.63
CA GLY A 244 14.57 -18.19 0.67
C GLY A 244 13.31 -19.06 0.79
N LYS A 245 13.20 -20.05 -0.08
CA LYS A 245 12.05 -20.93 -0.30
C LYS A 245 11.82 -21.91 0.89
N LYS A 246 11.96 -21.46 2.15
CA LYS A 246 12.11 -22.34 3.32
C LYS A 246 10.95 -22.33 4.34
N ASP A 247 9.90 -21.53 4.15
CA ASP A 247 8.79 -21.44 5.11
C ASP A 247 7.42 -21.88 4.53
N GLU A 248 7.41 -22.85 3.63
CA GLU A 248 6.20 -23.59 3.24
C GLU A 248 6.45 -25.09 3.40
N LEU A 249 6.41 -25.56 4.66
CA LEU A 249 6.13 -26.94 5.05
C LEU A 249 5.16 -26.88 6.24
#